data_AF-A0A950MHD7-F1
#
_entry.id   AF-A0A950MHD7-F1
#
_cell.length_a   1.000
_cell.length_b   1.000
_cell.length_c   1.000
_cell.angle_alpha   90.00
_cell.angle_beta   90.00
_cell.angle_gamma   90.00
#
_symmetry.space_group_name_H-M   'P 1'
#
loop_
_entity.id
_entity.type
_entity.pdbx_description
1 polymer ?
#
loop_
_entity_poly.entity_id
_entity_poly.type
_entity_poly.pdbx_seq_one_letter_code
_entity_poly.pdbx_strand_id
1 'polypeptide(L)'
;MTAAWPAEAPGALHGEVYGPTMGVRLGFSPFTFDRDERVLRRDGRMVPLAPKVAEALALLLAEPGALVEKNALRDALWPEGFVEDGNLTQTIYLIRRALDPDGDGRAFVETVPKRGYRFVAPVTVLADAPPGRGMRERARFALRSAAALVAFAFASGGASVGSGWWLNPPALTGEAARAYAVGEYDWNRRTEPMLRAAMEQFTRVIELAPDDARGYAGLAAAYVTAGDWHYDRIAPTDVAFRKAAEYAHEALRRDPHSGEAMTSLGWIALARDVDLDRAERIFTTAIALRPNYAPTYEFMGIVHLYRGDAESARTMLRRATELDPLSPIDLYWYGSSLYYAHRFAEARTALRGVLDLDAQNASAHEVLALADTELGLRDEALHVIEHMPPKSMQEDSYTHREMAMAFTAMRTGQRLQRLPDLRPRDPQHVDTEMAAALCILLGRRDNALAWLRLGLRDPKARIERKMLALDPRFAAVHDDARFRALWS
;
A
#
# COMPACT_ATOMS: atom_id res chain seq x y z
N MET A 1 73.21 35.16 38.95
CA MET A 1 72.40 35.38 40.17
C MET A 1 70.95 35.14 39.76
N THR A 2 70.49 33.89 39.84
CA THR A 2 69.61 33.34 40.91
C THR A 2 68.18 33.87 40.82
N ALA A 3 67.08 33.11 40.85
CA ALA A 3 66.77 31.68 40.83
C ALA A 3 65.23 31.60 40.59
N ALA A 4 64.75 30.62 39.81
CA ALA A 4 63.83 29.54 40.22
C ALA A 4 62.37 29.90 40.63
N TRP A 5 61.43 29.15 40.03
CA TRP A 5 59.97 29.10 40.15
C TRP A 5 59.42 28.83 41.57
N PRO A 6 58.09 28.98 41.77
CA PRO A 6 57.32 27.77 42.08
C PRO A 6 56.07 27.58 41.20
N ALA A 7 55.89 26.34 40.77
CA ALA A 7 54.76 25.82 40.04
C ALA A 7 53.52 25.66 40.94
N GLU A 8 52.34 25.98 40.42
CA GLU A 8 51.06 25.36 40.81
C GLU A 8 50.09 25.41 39.60
N ALA A 9 49.54 24.25 39.26
CA ALA A 9 48.70 24.00 38.09
C ALA A 9 47.22 24.34 38.36
N PRO A 10 46.42 24.72 37.34
CA PRO A 10 44.97 24.81 37.49
C PRO A 10 44.33 23.42 37.59
N GLY A 11 43.72 23.15 38.75
CA GLY A 11 42.91 21.97 39.01
C GLY A 11 41.56 22.02 38.29
N ALA A 12 41.30 20.95 37.53
CA ALA A 12 40.01 20.30 37.28
C ALA A 12 38.74 21.16 37.10
N LEU A 13 38.40 21.48 35.84
CA LEU A 13 37.00 21.65 35.43
C LEU A 13 36.41 20.27 35.15
N HIS A 14 35.75 19.68 36.15
CA HIS A 14 34.85 18.55 35.95
C HIS A 14 33.64 19.00 35.12
N GLY A 15 33.28 18.17 34.14
CA GLY A 15 32.27 18.48 33.13
C GLY A 15 30.91 18.85 33.70
N GLU A 16 30.47 20.07 33.36
CA GLU A 16 29.06 20.37 33.23
C GLU A 16 28.55 19.65 31.97
N VAL A 17 27.81 18.58 32.20
CA VAL A 17 26.93 17.98 31.19
C VAL A 17 25.95 19.06 30.76
N TYR A 18 26.08 19.54 29.52
CA TYR A 18 25.01 20.28 28.85
C TYR A 18 23.76 19.37 28.82
N GLY A 19 22.85 19.56 29.77
CA GLY A 19 21.49 19.05 29.65
C GLY A 19 20.76 19.87 28.58
N PRO A 20 20.10 19.24 27.59
CA PRO A 20 19.36 20.00 26.59
C PRO A 20 18.22 20.75 27.28
N THR A 21 18.06 22.03 26.95
CA THR A 21 16.88 22.81 27.30
C THR A 21 15.67 22.14 26.63
N MET A 22 14.91 21.36 27.40
CA MET A 22 13.61 20.81 27.00
C MET A 22 12.68 21.92 26.50
N GLY A 23 12.00 21.73 25.36
CA GLY A 23 10.85 22.56 24.99
C GLY A 23 10.82 23.21 23.60
N VAL A 24 11.60 22.76 22.62
CA VAL A 24 11.58 23.42 21.29
C VAL A 24 10.35 22.98 20.49
N ARG A 25 9.30 23.80 20.53
CA ARG A 25 8.13 23.66 19.66
C ARG A 25 8.30 24.50 18.40
N LEU A 26 8.05 23.88 17.25
CA LEU A 26 8.13 24.50 15.93
C LEU A 26 6.71 24.72 15.38
N GLY A 27 6.44 25.89 14.81
CA GLY A 27 5.18 26.24 14.18
C GLY A 27 5.35 26.42 12.67
N PHE A 28 4.51 25.75 11.87
CA PHE A 28 4.41 25.90 10.42
C PHE A 28 2.94 25.67 10.04
N SER A 29 2.20 26.76 9.85
CA SER A 29 0.73 26.76 9.80
C SER A 29 0.15 25.72 8.84
N PRO A 30 -0.91 24.95 9.22
CA PRO A 30 -1.65 24.95 10.50
C PRO A 30 -1.02 24.07 11.61
N PHE A 31 0.25 23.69 11.47
CA PHE A 31 0.88 22.68 12.31
C PHE A 31 1.75 23.25 13.41
N THR A 32 1.84 22.49 14.50
CA THR A 32 2.90 22.60 15.49
C THR A 32 3.57 21.24 15.69
N PHE A 33 4.89 21.23 15.78
CA PHE A 33 5.68 20.03 16.00
C PHE A 33 6.53 20.21 17.26
N ASP A 34 6.38 19.29 18.21
CA ASP A 34 7.23 19.21 19.38
C ASP A 34 8.44 18.34 19.04
N ARG A 35 9.64 18.95 19.02
CA ARG A 35 10.86 18.25 18.59
C ARG A 35 11.30 17.17 19.58
N ASP A 36 11.06 17.38 20.87
CA ASP A 36 11.48 16.48 21.95
C ASP A 36 10.47 15.33 22.10
N GLU A 37 9.18 15.64 22.12
CA GLU A 37 8.11 14.63 22.20
C GLU A 37 7.87 13.93 20.84
N ARG A 38 8.39 14.47 19.73
CA ARG A 38 8.16 14.02 18.35
C ARG A 38 6.66 13.96 18.00
N VAL A 39 5.88 14.93 18.50
CA VAL A 39 4.43 14.99 18.31
C VAL A 39 4.06 16.09 17.32
N LEU A 40 3.38 15.71 16.24
CA LEU A 40 2.76 16.63 15.30
C LEU A 40 1.33 16.96 15.73
N ARG A 41 0.94 18.23 15.64
CA ARG A 41 -0.43 18.70 15.88
C ARG A 41 -0.88 19.60 14.74
N ARG A 42 -2.14 19.50 14.33
CA ARG A 42 -2.82 20.40 13.38
C ARG A 42 -3.92 21.13 14.13
N ASP A 43 -3.87 22.46 14.16
CA ASP A 43 -4.85 23.28 14.90
C ASP A 43 -5.04 22.79 16.37
N GLY A 44 -3.93 22.39 17.01
CA GLY A 44 -3.89 21.86 18.38
C GLY A 44 -4.32 20.38 18.54
N ARG A 45 -4.83 19.72 17.50
CA ARG A 45 -5.19 18.29 17.53
C ARG A 45 -4.01 17.42 17.11
N MET A 46 -3.78 16.32 17.82
CA MET A 46 -2.68 15.40 17.51
C MET A 46 -2.89 14.75 16.13
N VAL A 47 -1.83 14.76 15.31
CA VAL A 47 -1.76 14.03 14.04
C VAL A 47 -0.87 12.81 14.27
N PRO A 48 -1.40 11.58 14.14
CA PRO A 48 -0.61 10.39 14.41
C PRO A 48 0.49 10.23 13.38
N LEU A 49 1.73 10.06 13.85
CA LEU A 49 2.89 9.71 13.04
C LEU A 49 3.54 8.45 13.62
N ALA A 50 3.98 7.54 12.74
CA ALA A 50 4.83 6.45 13.16
C ALA A 50 6.17 6.99 13.72
N PRO A 51 6.81 6.34 14.70
CA PRO A 51 8.00 6.88 15.37
C PRO A 51 9.13 7.28 14.41
N LYS A 52 9.35 6.47 13.36
CA LYS A 52 10.38 6.72 12.34
C LYS A 52 10.03 7.89 11.42
N VAL A 53 8.75 8.10 11.14
CA VAL A 53 8.24 9.22 10.34
C VAL A 53 8.37 10.53 11.11
N ALA A 54 8.07 10.51 12.41
CA ALA A 54 8.25 11.66 13.28
C ALA A 54 9.75 12.02 13.45
N GLU A 55 10.63 11.02 13.50
CA GLU A 55 12.09 11.21 13.52
C GLU A 55 12.60 11.85 12.23
N ALA A 56 12.13 11.37 11.07
CA ALA A 56 12.49 11.95 9.78
C ALA A 56 11.97 13.39 9.63
N LEU A 57 10.76 13.68 10.10
CA LEU A 57 10.22 15.05 10.14
C LEU A 57 11.09 15.95 11.03
N ALA A 58 11.54 15.45 12.20
CA ALA A 58 12.43 16.20 13.08
C ALA A 58 13.79 16.51 12.43
N LEU A 59 14.34 15.59 11.62
CA LEU A 59 15.58 15.82 10.87
C LEU A 59 15.41 16.89 9.79
N LEU A 60 14.29 16.86 9.05
CA LEU A 60 13.97 17.87 8.04
C LEU A 60 13.71 19.26 8.65
N LEU A 61 13.14 19.29 9.85
CA LEU A 61 12.87 20.52 10.60
C LEU A 61 14.07 21.02 11.41
N ALA A 62 15.18 20.28 11.44
CA ALA A 62 16.38 20.69 12.17
C ALA A 62 17.00 21.97 11.57
N GLU A 63 17.00 22.07 10.25
CA GLU A 63 17.40 23.25 9.47
C GLU A 63 16.38 23.50 8.34
N PRO A 64 15.25 24.18 8.62
CA PRO A 64 14.23 24.45 7.62
C PRO A 64 14.80 25.19 6.40
N GLY A 65 14.42 24.76 5.19
CA GLY A 65 14.94 25.29 3.93
C GLY A 65 16.29 24.70 3.50
N ALA A 66 17.03 24.00 4.37
CA ALA A 66 18.24 23.31 3.99
C ALA A 66 17.94 22.02 3.22
N LEU A 67 18.82 21.65 2.29
CA LEU A 67 18.77 20.33 1.67
C LEU A 67 19.36 19.32 2.64
N VAL A 68 18.57 18.30 2.99
CA VAL A 68 19.07 17.13 3.71
C VAL A 68 19.31 16.00 2.70
N GLU A 69 20.55 15.54 2.61
CA GLU A 69 20.94 14.52 1.64
C GLU A 69 20.32 13.16 1.97
N LYS A 70 20.00 12.38 0.92
CA LYS A 70 19.34 11.08 1.08
C LYS A 70 20.16 10.10 1.93
N ASN A 71 21.49 10.12 1.78
CA ASN A 71 22.38 9.24 2.53
C ASN A 71 22.45 9.66 4.00
N ALA A 72 22.53 10.96 4.29
CA ALA A 72 22.52 11.47 5.65
C ALA A 72 21.20 11.16 6.38
N LEU A 73 20.05 11.27 5.71
CA LEU A 73 18.76 10.85 6.27
C LEU A 73 18.73 9.35 6.55
N ARG A 74 19.27 8.52 5.64
CA ARG A 74 19.32 7.08 5.83
C ARG A 74 20.18 6.69 7.02
N ASP A 75 21.39 7.23 7.10
CA ASP A 75 22.36 6.93 8.16
C ASP A 75 21.81 7.36 9.53
N ALA A 76 21.11 8.49 9.60
CA ALA A 76 20.49 8.97 10.82
C ALA A 76 19.26 8.15 11.24
N LEU A 77 18.44 7.72 10.28
CA LEU A 77 17.20 6.99 10.56
C LEU A 77 17.41 5.49 10.80
N TRP A 78 18.42 4.90 10.16
CA TRP A 78 18.71 3.47 10.20
C TRP A 78 20.22 3.21 10.31
N PRO A 79 20.82 3.48 11.48
CA PRO A 79 22.27 3.37 11.68
C PRO A 79 22.82 1.93 11.61
N GLU A 80 21.97 0.90 11.77
CA GLU A 80 22.40 -0.51 11.83
C GLU A 80 21.72 -1.45 10.79
N GLY A 81 21.40 -0.96 9.59
CA GLY A 81 20.77 -1.83 8.59
C GLY A 81 21.02 -1.42 7.14
N PHE A 82 21.06 -2.40 6.25
CA PHE A 82 20.96 -2.15 4.81
C PHE A 82 19.51 -1.78 4.50
N VAL A 83 19.27 -0.50 4.22
CA VAL A 83 17.95 0.03 3.89
C VAL A 83 17.90 0.41 2.42
N GLU A 84 16.91 -0.08 1.68
CA GLU A 84 16.74 0.29 0.28
C GLU A 84 16.27 1.74 0.13
N ASP A 85 16.57 2.38 -1.01
CA ASP A 85 16.16 3.78 -1.31
C ASP A 85 14.63 3.99 -1.20
N GLY A 86 13.84 2.91 -1.32
CA GLY A 86 12.40 2.92 -1.14
C GLY A 86 11.93 3.36 0.25
N ASN A 87 12.62 2.97 1.33
CA ASN A 87 12.14 3.24 2.71
C ASN A 87 12.23 4.72 3.07
N LEU A 88 13.25 5.41 2.57
CA LEU A 88 13.35 6.85 2.75
C LEU A 88 12.25 7.56 1.96
N THR A 89 12.03 7.17 0.70
CA THR A 89 10.98 7.74 -0.16
C THR A 89 9.58 7.55 0.47
N GLN A 90 9.33 6.36 1.02
CA GLN A 90 8.12 6.02 1.77
C GLN A 90 7.95 6.86 3.05
N THR A 91 9.04 7.08 3.80
CA THR A 91 9.01 7.91 5.00
C THR A 91 8.64 9.36 4.66
N ILE A 92 9.17 9.89 3.55
CA ILE A 92 8.83 11.23 3.07
C ILE A 92 7.37 11.31 2.58
N TYR A 93 6.89 10.28 1.90
CA TYR A 93 5.47 10.18 1.50
C TYR A 93 4.53 10.28 2.70
N LEU A 94 4.81 9.56 3.80
CA LEU A 94 3.99 9.63 5.02
C LEU A 94 4.01 11.01 5.68
N ILE A 95 5.16 11.69 5.67
CA ILE A 95 5.23 13.08 6.13
C ILE A 95 4.31 13.96 5.28
N ARG A 96 4.42 13.88 3.95
CA ARG A 96 3.59 14.67 3.03
C ARG A 96 2.11 14.43 3.24
N ARG A 97 1.69 13.16 3.35
CA ARG A 97 0.30 12.79 3.57
C ARG A 97 -0.25 13.29 4.91
N ALA A 98 0.57 13.30 5.95
CA ALA A 98 0.17 13.83 7.26
C ALA A 98 0.03 15.36 7.25
N LEU A 99 0.85 16.05 6.46
CA LEU A 99 0.85 17.52 6.33
C LEU A 99 -0.18 18.03 5.33
N ASP A 100 -0.52 17.22 4.33
CA ASP A 100 -1.45 17.56 3.27
C ASP A 100 -2.27 16.33 2.86
N PRO A 101 -3.31 15.97 3.64
CA PRO A 101 -4.14 14.79 3.38
C PRO A 101 -4.91 14.83 2.05
N ASP A 102 -5.09 16.02 1.45
CA ASP A 102 -5.89 16.21 0.25
C ASP A 102 -5.04 16.58 -0.98
N GLY A 103 -3.73 16.76 -0.81
CA GLY A 103 -2.77 17.09 -1.88
C GLY A 103 -1.55 16.18 -1.92
N ASP A 104 -0.46 16.68 -2.51
CA ASP A 104 0.80 15.95 -2.69
C ASP A 104 1.86 16.26 -1.61
N GLY A 105 1.56 17.21 -0.70
CA GLY A 105 2.43 17.64 0.39
C GLY A 105 3.78 18.25 -0.03
N ARG A 106 4.01 18.51 -1.33
CA ARG A 106 5.26 19.11 -1.83
C ARG A 106 5.42 20.57 -1.41
N ALA A 107 4.31 21.23 -1.06
CA ALA A 107 4.31 22.55 -0.43
C ALA A 107 4.97 22.57 0.97
N PHE A 108 5.14 21.40 1.61
CA PHE A 108 5.84 21.26 2.89
C PHE A 108 7.19 20.60 2.72
N VAL A 109 7.26 19.47 2.01
CA VAL A 109 8.50 18.72 1.79
C VAL A 109 8.74 18.55 0.31
N GLU A 110 9.75 19.24 -0.22
CA GLU A 110 10.18 19.16 -1.61
C GLU A 110 11.16 17.99 -1.82
N THR A 111 11.04 17.29 -2.97
CA THR A 111 12.09 16.35 -3.42
C THR A 111 13.07 17.12 -4.29
N VAL A 112 14.36 17.08 -3.94
CA VAL A 112 15.45 17.59 -4.79
C VAL A 112 16.04 16.40 -5.57
N PRO A 113 15.78 16.27 -6.88
CA PRO A 113 16.12 15.07 -7.66
C PRO A 113 17.58 14.66 -7.49
N LYS A 114 17.81 13.36 -7.28
CA LYS A 114 19.13 12.72 -7.09
C LYS A 114 19.93 13.16 -5.86
N ARG A 115 19.41 14.08 -5.03
CA ARG A 115 20.14 14.63 -3.88
C ARG A 115 19.48 14.30 -2.54
N GLY A 116 18.20 14.59 -2.38
CA GLY A 116 17.53 14.41 -1.09
C GLY A 116 16.25 15.23 -0.97
N TYR A 117 15.98 15.74 0.23
CA TYR A 117 14.70 16.36 0.58
C TYR A 117 14.91 17.68 1.32
N ARG A 118 13.93 18.58 1.21
CA ARG A 118 13.95 19.89 1.85
C ARG A 118 12.59 20.22 2.44
N PHE A 119 12.56 20.70 3.68
CA PHE A 119 11.35 21.30 4.25
C PHE A 119 11.24 22.75 3.79
N VAL A 120 10.20 23.10 3.03
CA VAL A 120 10.09 24.40 2.33
C VAL A 120 9.04 25.34 2.93
N ALA A 121 8.12 24.83 3.76
CA ALA A 121 7.15 25.69 4.44
C ALA A 121 7.84 26.58 5.51
N PRO A 122 7.40 27.84 5.71
CA PRO A 122 7.96 28.72 6.73
C PRO A 122 7.83 28.12 8.14
N VAL A 123 8.96 28.02 8.86
CA VAL A 123 9.01 27.47 10.23
C VAL A 123 9.36 28.59 11.22
N THR A 124 8.64 28.63 12.33
CA THR A 124 8.85 29.55 13.46
C THR A 124 9.13 28.76 14.73
N VAL A 125 10.04 29.24 15.58
CA VAL A 125 10.25 28.67 16.91
C VAL A 125 9.22 29.29 17.85
N LEU A 126 8.39 28.45 18.48
CA LEU A 126 7.39 28.86 19.46
C LEU A 126 8.05 28.83 20.85
N ALA A 127 8.11 29.98 21.53
CA ALA A 127 8.65 30.05 22.88
C ALA A 127 7.78 29.25 23.87
N ASP A 128 8.42 28.51 24.76
CA ASP A 128 7.74 27.66 25.72
C ASP A 128 7.07 28.47 26.84
N ALA A 129 5.84 28.07 27.22
CA ALA A 129 5.17 28.57 28.40
C ALA A 129 5.78 27.91 29.65
N PRO A 130 5.90 28.62 30.79
CA PRO A 130 6.60 28.10 31.96
C PRO A 130 5.97 26.80 32.50
N PRO A 131 6.78 25.86 33.05
CA PRO A 131 6.32 24.54 33.41
C PRO A 131 5.51 24.60 34.70
N GLY A 132 4.19 24.36 34.63
CA GLY A 132 3.39 24.20 35.84
C GLY A 132 1.88 24.24 35.64
N ARG A 133 1.26 23.08 35.33
CA ARG A 133 -0.11 22.71 35.75
C ARG A 133 -0.55 21.30 35.33
N GLY A 134 -0.03 20.76 34.22
CA GLY A 134 -0.53 19.51 33.63
C GLY A 134 -0.31 18.21 34.43
N MET A 135 0.73 18.14 35.26
CA MET A 135 1.08 16.89 35.96
C MET A 135 0.10 16.53 37.10
N ARG A 136 -0.52 17.53 37.76
CA ARG A 136 -1.48 17.32 38.86
C ARG A 136 -2.92 17.05 38.39
N GLU A 137 -3.24 17.29 37.12
CA GLU A 137 -4.53 16.94 36.52
C GLU A 137 -4.51 15.57 35.86
N ARG A 138 -3.39 15.20 35.21
CA ARG A 138 -3.16 13.87 34.63
C ARG A 138 -3.24 12.74 35.68
N ALA A 139 -2.69 12.96 36.89
CA ALA A 139 -2.78 12.00 37.99
C ALA A 139 -4.22 11.78 38.51
N ARG A 140 -5.06 12.83 38.50
CA ARG A 140 -6.47 12.73 38.95
C ARG A 140 -7.40 12.09 37.93
N PHE A 141 -7.08 12.20 36.64
CA PHE A 141 -7.81 11.51 35.57
C PHE A 141 -7.50 10.01 35.54
N ALA A 142 -6.22 9.62 35.63
CA ALA A 142 -5.80 8.22 35.66
C ALA A 142 -6.39 7.44 36.85
N LEU A 143 -6.48 8.07 38.02
CA LEU A 143 -7.03 7.44 39.23
C LEU A 143 -8.56 7.23 39.16
N ARG A 144 -9.28 8.07 38.40
CA ARG A 144 -10.73 7.94 38.19
C ARG A 144 -11.08 6.89 37.13
N SER A 145 -10.25 6.75 36.10
CA SER A 145 -10.42 5.72 35.07
C SER A 145 -10.12 4.30 35.58
N ALA A 146 -9.14 4.16 36.49
CA ALA A 146 -8.84 2.89 37.14
C ALA A 146 -9.98 2.42 38.08
N ALA A 147 -10.63 3.34 38.79
CA ALA A 147 -11.76 3.01 39.66
C ALA A 147 -13.01 2.55 38.88
N ALA A 148 -13.22 3.07 37.66
CA ALA A 148 -14.33 2.67 36.79
C ALA A 148 -14.16 1.26 36.18
N LEU A 149 -12.92 0.85 35.88
CA LEU A 149 -12.61 -0.50 35.37
C LEU A 149 -12.73 -1.58 36.45
N VAL A 150 -12.39 -1.26 37.71
CA VAL A 150 -12.58 -2.18 38.84
C VAL A 150 -14.06 -2.32 39.22
N ALA A 151 -14.88 -1.28 39.02
CA ALA A 151 -16.32 -1.33 39.30
C ALA A 151 -17.12 -2.12 38.25
N PHE A 152 -16.70 -2.14 36.98
CA PHE A 152 -17.37 -2.94 35.94
C PHE A 152 -17.07 -4.44 36.06
N ALA A 153 -15.91 -4.80 36.60
CA ALA A 153 -15.50 -6.19 36.81
C ALA A 153 -16.24 -6.92 37.95
N PHE A 154 -16.95 -6.20 38.83
CA PHE A 154 -17.65 -6.79 39.98
C PHE A 154 -19.19 -6.73 39.91
N ALA A 155 -19.78 -6.09 38.89
CA ALA A 155 -21.23 -5.96 38.76
C ALA A 155 -21.91 -6.99 37.82
N SER A 156 -21.14 -7.76 37.04
CA SER A 156 -21.67 -8.85 36.19
C SER A 156 -21.12 -10.20 36.68
N GLY A 157 -21.77 -10.73 37.71
CA GLY A 157 -21.49 -12.00 38.40
C GLY A 157 -20.63 -13.03 37.66
N GLY A 158 -19.49 -13.34 38.27
CA GLY A 158 -18.90 -14.67 38.44
C GLY A 158 -18.91 -15.69 37.30
N ALA A 159 -17.69 -16.00 36.83
CA ALA A 159 -17.22 -17.30 36.35
C ALA A 159 -17.69 -17.81 34.96
N SER A 160 -16.84 -17.58 33.97
CA SER A 160 -16.35 -18.66 33.09
C SER A 160 -14.94 -18.34 32.60
N VAL A 161 -13.95 -18.91 33.27
CA VAL A 161 -12.56 -18.98 32.81
C VAL A 161 -12.55 -19.90 31.59
N GLY A 162 -12.46 -19.35 30.37
CA GLY A 162 -12.31 -20.18 29.15
C GLY A 162 -12.71 -19.60 27.80
N SER A 163 -13.32 -18.40 27.71
CA SER A 163 -13.91 -17.92 26.44
C SER A 163 -13.18 -16.78 25.71
N GLY A 164 -12.01 -16.32 26.18
CA GLY A 164 -11.32 -15.16 25.60
C GLY A 164 -9.91 -15.38 25.05
N TRP A 165 -9.28 -16.53 25.30
CA TRP A 165 -7.88 -16.78 24.93
C TRP A 165 -7.70 -17.22 23.47
N TRP A 166 -8.75 -17.75 22.84
CA TRP A 166 -8.74 -18.17 21.43
C TRP A 166 -8.88 -17.02 20.42
N LEU A 167 -9.42 -15.87 20.86
CA LEU A 167 -9.63 -14.70 20.00
C LEU A 167 -8.39 -13.80 19.89
N ASN A 168 -7.37 -14.04 20.72
CA ASN A 168 -6.10 -13.34 20.70
C ASN A 168 -4.99 -14.32 21.11
N PRO A 169 -4.46 -15.13 20.17
CA PRO A 169 -3.29 -15.94 20.46
C PRO A 169 -2.16 -15.06 21.02
N PRO A 170 -1.32 -15.59 21.94
CA PRO A 170 -0.24 -14.81 22.52
C PRO A 170 0.64 -14.19 21.42
N ALA A 171 1.03 -12.93 21.63
CA ALA A 171 1.87 -12.22 20.68
C ALA A 171 3.18 -12.99 20.46
N LEU A 172 3.64 -13.08 19.21
CA LEU A 172 4.96 -13.61 18.90
C LEU A 172 5.97 -12.72 19.62
N THR A 173 7.00 -13.30 20.23
CA THR A 173 8.02 -12.52 20.96
C THR A 173 9.42 -12.82 20.45
N GLY A 174 10.36 -11.92 20.75
CA GLY A 174 11.78 -12.13 20.47
C GLY A 174 12.09 -12.22 18.97
N GLU A 175 12.96 -13.17 18.62
CA GLU A 175 13.44 -13.36 17.25
C GLU A 175 12.33 -13.79 16.29
N ALA A 176 11.40 -14.63 16.74
CA ALA A 176 10.26 -15.07 15.93
C ALA A 176 9.38 -13.88 15.51
N ALA A 177 9.10 -12.95 16.44
CA ALA A 177 8.35 -11.71 16.17
C ALA A 177 9.01 -10.86 15.09
N ARG A 178 10.34 -10.73 15.15
CA ARG A 178 11.12 -9.96 14.18
C ARG A 178 11.09 -10.64 12.80
N ALA A 179 11.34 -11.95 12.76
CA ALA A 179 11.28 -12.72 11.52
C ALA A 179 9.90 -12.60 10.85
N TYR A 180 8.81 -12.75 11.61
CA TYR A 180 7.46 -12.57 11.07
C TYR A 180 7.22 -11.17 10.51
N ALA A 181 7.62 -10.11 11.22
CA ALA A 181 7.45 -8.73 10.76
C ALA A 181 8.26 -8.42 9.49
N VAL A 182 9.49 -8.94 9.40
CA VAL A 182 10.32 -8.80 8.18
C VAL A 182 9.70 -9.60 7.03
N GLY A 183 9.21 -10.82 7.30
CA GLY A 183 8.52 -11.64 6.31
C GLY A 183 7.28 -10.97 5.73
N GLU A 184 6.42 -10.36 6.57
CA GLU A 184 5.25 -9.60 6.11
C GLU A 184 5.66 -8.39 5.26
N TYR A 185 6.70 -7.66 5.69
CA TYR A 185 7.23 -6.52 4.95
C TYR A 185 7.72 -6.93 3.55
N ASP A 186 8.56 -7.98 3.47
CA ASP A 186 9.11 -8.48 2.20
C ASP A 186 8.00 -9.05 1.30
N TRP A 187 7.05 -9.78 1.88
CA TRP A 187 5.89 -10.30 1.15
C TRP A 187 5.08 -9.18 0.50
N ASN A 188 4.84 -8.07 1.21
CA ASN A 188 4.11 -6.89 0.70
C ASN A 188 4.80 -6.15 -0.44
N ARG A 189 6.09 -6.40 -0.69
CA ARG A 189 6.78 -5.88 -1.88
C ARG A 189 6.33 -6.57 -3.17
N ARG A 190 5.76 -7.78 -3.09
CA ARG A 190 5.20 -8.54 -4.22
C ARG A 190 6.15 -8.63 -5.43
N THR A 191 7.45 -8.83 -5.20
CA THR A 191 8.42 -9.15 -6.26
C THR A 191 8.99 -10.54 -6.02
N GLU A 192 9.41 -11.24 -7.07
CA GLU A 192 9.96 -12.60 -6.94
C GLU A 192 11.12 -12.70 -5.91
N PRO A 193 12.13 -11.80 -5.91
CA PRO A 193 13.22 -11.87 -4.92
C PRO A 193 12.75 -11.62 -3.49
N MET A 194 11.87 -10.63 -3.29
CA MET A 194 11.33 -10.30 -1.97
C MET A 194 10.40 -11.40 -1.46
N LEU A 195 9.64 -12.05 -2.34
CA LEU A 195 8.81 -13.19 -1.99
C LEU A 195 9.67 -14.37 -1.49
N ARG A 196 10.82 -14.61 -2.12
CA ARG A 196 11.78 -15.62 -1.65
C ARG A 196 12.34 -15.27 -0.27
N ALA A 197 12.75 -14.02 -0.05
CA ALA A 197 13.20 -13.55 1.26
C ALA A 197 12.12 -13.70 2.34
N ALA A 198 10.87 -13.36 2.02
CA ALA A 198 9.73 -13.56 2.92
C ALA A 198 9.55 -15.03 3.32
N MET A 199 9.68 -15.95 2.35
CA MET A 199 9.58 -17.40 2.62
C MET A 199 10.68 -17.89 3.55
N GLU A 200 11.90 -17.36 3.44
CA GLU A 200 13.00 -17.67 4.37
C GLU A 200 12.66 -17.20 5.79
N GLN A 201 12.14 -15.98 5.93
CA GLN A 201 11.73 -15.44 7.23
C GLN A 201 10.55 -16.20 7.85
N PHE A 202 9.53 -16.57 7.07
CA PHE A 202 8.41 -17.36 7.57
C PHE A 202 8.83 -18.79 7.94
N THR A 203 9.79 -19.38 7.22
CA THR A 203 10.41 -20.64 7.61
C THR A 203 11.13 -20.49 8.96
N ARG A 204 11.86 -19.39 9.15
CA ARG A 204 12.52 -19.08 10.42
C ARG A 204 11.54 -18.94 11.58
N VAL A 205 10.34 -18.39 11.34
CA VAL A 205 9.26 -18.35 12.35
C VAL A 205 8.86 -19.77 12.76
N ILE A 206 8.71 -20.70 11.82
CA ILE A 206 8.37 -22.11 12.10
C ILE A 206 9.48 -22.79 12.92
N GLU A 207 10.74 -22.52 12.60
CA GLU A 207 11.87 -23.08 13.37
C GLU A 207 11.90 -22.58 14.83
N LEU A 208 11.59 -21.30 15.04
CA LEU A 208 11.65 -20.66 16.36
C LEU A 208 10.37 -20.88 17.19
N ALA A 209 9.23 -21.05 16.53
CA ALA A 209 7.91 -21.20 17.13
C ALA A 209 7.05 -22.21 16.32
N PRO A 210 7.36 -23.52 16.38
CA PRO A 210 6.73 -24.53 15.50
C PRO A 210 5.24 -24.76 15.74
N ASP A 211 4.75 -24.43 16.94
CA ASP A 211 3.34 -24.51 17.32
C ASP A 211 2.55 -23.24 16.99
N ASP A 212 3.22 -22.17 16.53
CA ASP A 212 2.56 -20.92 16.15
C ASP A 212 2.10 -20.96 14.69
N ALA A 213 0.86 -20.54 14.43
CA ALA A 213 0.27 -20.60 13.10
C ALA A 213 0.87 -19.59 12.10
N ARG A 214 1.46 -18.48 12.57
CA ARG A 214 1.84 -17.34 11.72
C ARG A 214 2.90 -17.65 10.67
N GLY A 215 3.90 -18.47 11.02
CA GLY A 215 4.92 -18.89 10.05
C GLY A 215 4.32 -19.71 8.90
N TYR A 216 3.43 -20.63 9.22
CA TYR A 216 2.71 -21.43 8.22
C TYR A 216 1.76 -20.57 7.39
N ALA A 217 1.02 -19.64 8.03
CA ALA A 217 0.13 -18.73 7.32
C ALA A 217 0.90 -17.79 6.36
N GLY A 218 2.06 -17.29 6.78
CA GLY A 218 2.94 -16.49 5.92
C GLY A 218 3.49 -17.28 4.72
N LEU A 219 3.90 -18.55 4.92
CA LEU A 219 4.28 -19.43 3.80
C LEU A 219 3.10 -19.70 2.86
N ALA A 220 1.90 -19.89 3.40
CA ALA A 220 0.70 -20.05 2.60
C ALA A 220 0.46 -18.83 1.71
N ALA A 221 0.51 -17.62 2.30
CA ALA A 221 0.38 -16.34 1.61
C ALA A 221 1.45 -16.16 0.52
N ALA A 222 2.70 -16.53 0.82
CA ALA A 222 3.78 -16.42 -0.13
C ALA A 222 3.63 -17.39 -1.32
N TYR A 223 3.24 -18.64 -1.06
CA TYR A 223 3.04 -19.63 -2.13
C TYR A 223 1.81 -19.33 -3.00
N VAL A 224 0.70 -18.83 -2.43
CA VAL A 224 -0.46 -18.43 -3.25
C VAL A 224 -0.09 -17.22 -4.14
N THR A 225 0.72 -16.28 -3.62
CA THR A 225 1.25 -15.16 -4.42
C THR A 225 2.09 -15.69 -5.58
N ALA A 226 3.01 -16.61 -5.33
CA ALA A 226 3.86 -17.20 -6.36
C ALA A 226 3.05 -17.93 -7.44
N GLY A 227 1.99 -18.65 -7.03
CA GLY A 227 1.09 -19.34 -7.97
C GLY A 227 0.29 -18.36 -8.83
N ASP A 228 -0.34 -17.37 -8.20
CA ASP A 228 -1.21 -16.41 -8.89
C ASP A 228 -0.42 -15.47 -9.84
N TRP A 229 0.78 -15.08 -9.44
CA TRP A 229 1.65 -14.17 -10.20
C TRP A 229 2.65 -14.90 -11.11
N HIS A 230 2.54 -16.23 -11.24
CA HIS A 230 3.36 -17.08 -12.12
C HIS A 230 4.88 -16.93 -11.89
N TYR A 231 5.29 -16.88 -10.62
CA TYR A 231 6.71 -16.90 -10.24
C TYR A 231 7.28 -18.31 -10.28
N ASP A 232 7.37 -18.86 -11.49
CA ASP A 232 7.74 -20.27 -11.74
C ASP A 232 9.14 -20.64 -11.24
N ARG A 233 10.03 -19.66 -11.05
CA ARG A 233 11.35 -19.84 -10.41
C ARG A 233 11.28 -20.16 -8.91
N ILE A 234 10.15 -19.88 -8.27
CA ILE A 234 9.88 -20.28 -6.88
C ILE A 234 9.28 -21.69 -6.88
N ALA A 235 8.20 -21.87 -7.64
CA ALA A 235 7.59 -23.17 -7.90
C ALA A 235 6.66 -23.05 -9.13
N PRO A 236 6.51 -24.12 -9.93
CA PRO A 236 5.46 -24.16 -10.94
C PRO A 236 4.09 -23.84 -10.33
N THR A 237 3.23 -23.12 -11.07
CA THR A 237 1.93 -22.63 -10.58
C THR A 237 1.09 -23.68 -9.82
N ASP A 238 0.95 -24.89 -10.35
CA ASP A 238 0.15 -25.95 -9.73
C ASP A 238 0.76 -26.44 -8.40
N VAL A 239 2.09 -26.50 -8.33
CA VAL A 239 2.84 -26.86 -7.13
C VAL A 239 2.75 -25.74 -6.09
N ALA A 240 2.83 -24.48 -6.52
CA ALA A 240 2.71 -23.32 -5.66
C ALA A 240 1.34 -23.29 -4.96
N PHE A 241 0.24 -23.42 -5.70
CA PHE A 241 -1.10 -23.48 -5.10
C PHE A 241 -1.31 -24.67 -4.17
N ARG A 242 -0.72 -25.84 -4.48
CA ARG A 242 -0.80 -27.02 -3.63
C ARG A 242 -0.10 -26.80 -2.30
N LYS A 243 1.14 -26.28 -2.34
CA LYS A 243 1.89 -25.90 -1.13
C LYS A 243 1.17 -24.83 -0.33
N ALA A 244 0.61 -23.81 -0.99
CA ALA A 244 -0.18 -22.78 -0.33
C ALA A 244 -1.34 -23.37 0.47
N ALA A 245 -2.08 -24.31 -0.13
CA ALA A 245 -3.15 -25.02 0.56
C ALA A 245 -2.61 -25.85 1.73
N GLU A 246 -1.54 -26.62 1.55
CA GLU A 246 -0.94 -27.44 2.62
C GLU A 246 -0.54 -26.58 3.83
N TYR A 247 0.15 -25.47 3.60
CA TYR A 247 0.57 -24.55 4.67
C TYR A 247 -0.62 -23.82 5.32
N ALA A 248 -1.65 -23.43 4.55
CA ALA A 248 -2.85 -22.82 5.13
C ALA A 248 -3.60 -23.80 6.05
N HIS A 249 -3.76 -25.06 5.63
CA HIS A 249 -4.35 -26.08 6.49
C HIS A 249 -3.47 -26.38 7.70
N GLU A 250 -2.15 -26.27 7.57
CA GLU A 250 -1.23 -26.47 8.69
C GLU A 250 -1.31 -25.34 9.74
N ALA A 251 -1.42 -24.10 9.27
CA ALA A 251 -1.73 -22.95 10.13
C ALA A 251 -3.05 -23.16 10.87
N LEU A 252 -4.12 -23.60 10.19
CA LEU A 252 -5.42 -23.86 10.81
C LEU A 252 -5.43 -25.04 11.78
N ARG A 253 -4.52 -26.02 11.62
CA ARG A 253 -4.34 -27.10 12.61
C ARG A 253 -3.75 -26.59 13.93
N ARG A 254 -2.94 -25.52 13.89
CA ARG A 254 -2.38 -24.87 15.09
C ARG A 254 -3.30 -23.82 15.69
N ASP A 255 -3.90 -23.02 14.82
CA ASP A 255 -4.87 -22.00 15.17
C ASP A 255 -6.08 -22.06 14.22
N PRO A 256 -7.17 -22.73 14.63
CA PRO A 256 -8.42 -22.77 13.86
C PRO A 256 -9.05 -21.39 13.60
N HIS A 257 -8.57 -20.35 14.29
CA HIS A 257 -9.01 -18.97 14.18
C HIS A 257 -8.03 -18.08 13.40
N SER A 258 -7.03 -18.65 12.71
CA SER A 258 -6.09 -17.87 11.89
C SER A 258 -6.78 -17.22 10.69
N GLY A 259 -7.05 -15.92 10.81
CA GLY A 259 -7.59 -15.09 9.73
C GLY A 259 -6.65 -15.00 8.52
N GLU A 260 -5.32 -15.02 8.70
CA GLU A 260 -4.37 -15.01 7.58
C GLU A 260 -4.42 -16.31 6.77
N ALA A 261 -4.52 -17.47 7.44
CA ALA A 261 -4.64 -18.75 6.77
C ALA A 261 -5.97 -18.86 6.01
N MET A 262 -7.06 -18.39 6.61
CA MET A 262 -8.36 -18.29 5.93
C MET A 262 -8.29 -17.36 4.73
N THR A 263 -7.59 -16.22 4.83
CA THR A 263 -7.36 -15.31 3.69
C THR A 263 -6.62 -16.02 2.55
N SER A 264 -5.58 -16.79 2.86
CA SER A 264 -4.87 -17.58 1.84
C SER A 264 -5.78 -18.61 1.15
N LEU A 265 -6.66 -19.29 1.89
CA LEU A 265 -7.63 -20.23 1.30
C LEU A 265 -8.67 -19.52 0.42
N GLY A 266 -9.11 -18.32 0.83
CA GLY A 266 -10.03 -17.50 0.04
C GLY A 266 -9.37 -17.04 -1.26
N TRP A 267 -8.09 -16.66 -1.20
CA TRP A 267 -7.33 -16.28 -2.39
C TRP A 267 -7.12 -17.48 -3.32
N ILE A 268 -6.85 -18.69 -2.80
CA ILE A 268 -6.80 -19.91 -3.64
C ILE A 268 -8.16 -20.14 -4.34
N ALA A 269 -9.27 -19.98 -3.63
CA ALA A 269 -10.61 -20.11 -4.22
C ALA A 269 -10.85 -19.08 -5.34
N LEU A 270 -10.35 -17.85 -5.18
CA LEU A 270 -10.41 -16.78 -6.18
C LEU A 270 -9.49 -17.04 -7.38
N ALA A 271 -8.21 -17.28 -7.16
CA ALA A 271 -7.17 -17.26 -8.19
C ALA A 271 -7.04 -18.58 -8.96
N ARG A 272 -7.24 -19.72 -8.29
CA ARG A 272 -7.09 -21.05 -8.90
C ARG A 272 -8.43 -21.68 -9.24
N ASP A 273 -9.35 -21.71 -8.28
CA ASP A 273 -10.64 -22.39 -8.45
C ASP A 273 -11.65 -21.51 -9.19
N VAL A 274 -11.39 -20.19 -9.20
CA VAL A 274 -12.22 -19.14 -9.78
C VAL A 274 -13.68 -19.17 -9.29
N ASP A 275 -13.84 -19.54 -8.02
CA ASP A 275 -15.10 -19.65 -7.29
C ASP A 275 -15.31 -18.41 -6.42
N LEU A 276 -15.93 -17.38 -7.01
CA LEU A 276 -16.16 -16.08 -6.35
C LEU A 276 -17.06 -16.22 -5.10
N ASP A 277 -18.05 -17.11 -5.15
CA ASP A 277 -19.00 -17.31 -4.04
C ASP A 277 -18.31 -17.94 -2.84
N ARG A 278 -17.44 -18.93 -3.10
CA ARG A 278 -16.63 -19.54 -2.04
C ARG A 278 -15.59 -18.56 -1.50
N ALA A 279 -14.92 -17.81 -2.37
CA ALA A 279 -13.94 -16.81 -1.96
C ALA A 279 -14.57 -15.77 -1.01
N GLU A 280 -15.72 -15.19 -1.38
CA GLU A 280 -16.45 -14.22 -0.55
C GLU A 280 -16.80 -14.79 0.83
N ARG A 281 -17.40 -15.99 0.91
CA ARG A 281 -17.74 -16.61 2.20
C ARG A 281 -16.51 -16.82 3.09
N ILE A 282 -15.39 -17.24 2.51
CA ILE A 282 -14.14 -17.44 3.23
C ILE A 282 -13.59 -16.09 3.72
N PHE A 283 -13.56 -15.07 2.87
CA PHE A 283 -13.08 -13.73 3.23
C PHE A 283 -13.96 -13.08 4.30
N THR A 284 -15.29 -13.24 4.27
CA THR A 284 -16.18 -12.77 5.35
C THR A 284 -15.80 -13.41 6.68
N THR A 285 -15.49 -14.71 6.68
CA THR A 285 -15.04 -15.43 7.88
C THR A 285 -13.67 -14.92 8.33
N ALA A 286 -12.72 -14.73 7.40
CA ALA A 286 -11.39 -14.21 7.71
C ALA A 286 -11.43 -12.80 8.31
N ILE A 287 -12.30 -11.91 7.82
CA ILE A 287 -12.52 -10.56 8.37
C ILE A 287 -13.05 -10.66 9.81
N ALA A 288 -13.98 -11.57 10.08
CA ALA A 288 -14.52 -11.76 11.42
C ALA A 288 -13.45 -12.26 12.41
N LEU A 289 -12.51 -13.09 11.94
CA LEU A 289 -11.40 -13.61 12.74
C LEU A 289 -10.28 -12.57 12.95
N ARG A 290 -9.96 -11.79 11.92
CA ARG A 290 -8.89 -10.77 11.95
C ARG A 290 -9.31 -9.49 11.22
N PRO A 291 -10.06 -8.58 11.86
CA PRO A 291 -10.64 -7.41 11.21
C PRO A 291 -9.63 -6.33 10.80
N ASN A 292 -8.37 -6.46 11.22
CA ASN A 292 -7.28 -5.51 10.90
C ASN A 292 -6.21 -6.15 9.99
N TYR A 293 -6.60 -7.05 9.09
CA TYR A 293 -5.70 -7.63 8.09
C TYR A 293 -6.04 -7.07 6.70
N ALA A 294 -5.21 -6.15 6.21
CA ALA A 294 -5.42 -5.45 4.93
C ALA A 294 -5.68 -6.40 3.74
N PRO A 295 -4.89 -7.50 3.56
CA PRO A 295 -5.04 -8.37 2.40
C PRO A 295 -6.44 -9.01 2.27
N THR A 296 -7.14 -9.28 3.38
CA THR A 296 -8.50 -9.84 3.28
C THR A 296 -9.47 -8.85 2.62
N TYR A 297 -9.33 -7.56 2.93
CA TYR A 297 -10.14 -6.51 2.31
C TYR A 297 -9.70 -6.24 0.87
N GLU A 298 -8.41 -6.37 0.56
CA GLU A 298 -7.87 -6.36 -0.81
C GLU A 298 -8.62 -7.36 -1.69
N PHE A 299 -8.54 -8.65 -1.33
CA PHE A 299 -9.12 -9.72 -2.14
C PHE A 299 -10.65 -9.73 -2.14
N MET A 300 -11.31 -9.32 -1.04
CA MET A 300 -12.75 -9.11 -1.04
C MET A 300 -13.16 -8.01 -2.02
N GLY A 301 -12.38 -6.92 -2.09
CA GLY A 301 -12.58 -5.86 -3.07
C GLY A 301 -12.47 -6.35 -4.51
N ILE A 302 -11.46 -7.17 -4.79
CA ILE A 302 -11.26 -7.79 -6.12
C ILE A 302 -12.43 -8.71 -6.48
N VAL A 303 -12.96 -9.50 -5.54
CA VAL A 303 -14.17 -10.31 -5.75
C VAL A 303 -15.35 -9.45 -6.19
N HIS A 304 -15.58 -8.31 -5.53
CA HIS A 304 -16.65 -7.39 -5.90
C HIS A 304 -16.43 -6.77 -7.29
N LEU A 305 -15.19 -6.41 -7.65
CA LEU A 305 -14.88 -5.96 -9.02
C LEU A 305 -15.21 -7.03 -10.07
N TYR A 306 -14.83 -8.28 -9.83
CA TYR A 306 -15.12 -9.40 -10.74
C TYR A 306 -16.61 -9.73 -10.85
N ARG A 307 -17.42 -9.31 -9.87
CA ARG A 307 -18.88 -9.38 -9.92
C ARG A 307 -19.53 -8.19 -10.62
N GLY A 308 -18.77 -7.17 -11.00
CA GLY A 308 -19.35 -5.95 -11.56
C GLY A 308 -19.91 -4.99 -10.50
N ASP A 309 -19.46 -5.08 -9.25
CA ASP A 309 -19.87 -4.18 -8.16
C ASP A 309 -18.71 -3.27 -7.72
N ALA A 310 -18.54 -2.16 -8.45
CA ALA A 310 -17.47 -1.21 -8.20
C ALA A 310 -17.59 -0.49 -6.84
N GLU A 311 -18.82 -0.31 -6.32
CA GLU A 311 -19.04 0.48 -5.11
C GLU A 311 -18.76 -0.32 -3.83
N SER A 312 -19.18 -1.60 -3.80
CA SER A 312 -18.77 -2.53 -2.74
C SER A 312 -17.26 -2.76 -2.78
N ALA A 313 -16.68 -2.92 -3.97
CA ALA A 313 -15.23 -3.03 -4.13
C ALA A 313 -14.49 -1.84 -3.54
N ARG A 314 -14.90 -0.61 -3.89
CA ARG A 314 -14.33 0.63 -3.38
C ARG A 314 -14.36 0.69 -1.85
N THR A 315 -15.43 0.22 -1.23
CA THR A 315 -15.57 0.21 0.23
C THR A 315 -14.54 -0.72 0.89
N MET A 316 -14.39 -1.94 0.36
CA MET A 316 -13.39 -2.90 0.86
C MET A 316 -11.96 -2.40 0.60
N LEU A 317 -11.67 -1.92 -0.60
CA LEU A 317 -10.33 -1.47 -0.98
C LEU A 317 -9.89 -0.20 -0.25
N ARG A 318 -10.83 0.72 0.04
CA ARG A 318 -10.54 1.84 0.93
C ARG A 318 -10.10 1.33 2.30
N ARG A 319 -10.79 0.33 2.85
CA ARG A 319 -10.42 -0.26 4.15
C ARG A 319 -9.05 -0.91 4.11
N ALA A 320 -8.69 -1.58 3.00
CA ALA A 320 -7.33 -2.11 2.80
C ALA A 320 -6.29 -0.99 2.87
N THR A 321 -6.49 0.13 2.16
CA THR A 321 -5.56 1.28 2.19
C THR A 321 -5.52 2.03 3.54
N GLU A 322 -6.58 1.97 4.35
CA GLU A 322 -6.56 2.51 5.71
C GLU A 322 -5.71 1.66 6.66
N LEU A 323 -5.66 0.35 6.41
CA LEU A 323 -4.91 -0.63 7.20
C LEU A 323 -3.45 -0.70 6.77
N ASP A 324 -3.19 -0.65 5.46
CA ASP A 324 -1.84 -0.56 4.88
C ASP A 324 -1.76 0.57 3.83
N PRO A 325 -1.52 1.82 4.28
CA PRO A 325 -1.44 2.99 3.38
C PRO A 325 -0.17 3.00 2.51
N LEU A 326 0.71 2.02 2.69
CA LEU A 326 2.01 1.96 2.03
C LEU A 326 2.12 0.83 1.01
N SER A 327 1.07 0.03 0.88
CA SER A 327 0.94 -1.03 -0.10
C SER A 327 0.59 -0.43 -1.47
N PRO A 328 1.52 -0.45 -2.45
CA PRO A 328 1.25 0.06 -3.79
C PRO A 328 0.13 -0.75 -4.47
N ILE A 329 0.00 -2.04 -4.12
CA ILE A 329 -1.02 -2.92 -4.66
C ILE A 329 -2.42 -2.58 -4.13
N ASP A 330 -2.57 -2.31 -2.83
CA ASP A 330 -3.85 -1.89 -2.26
C ASP A 330 -4.29 -0.54 -2.82
N LEU A 331 -3.35 0.39 -2.95
CA LEU A 331 -3.62 1.71 -3.50
C LEU A 331 -3.96 1.64 -5.00
N TYR A 332 -3.32 0.73 -5.75
CA TYR A 332 -3.65 0.43 -7.14
C TYR A 332 -5.08 -0.10 -7.27
N TRP A 333 -5.43 -1.14 -6.51
CA TRP A 333 -6.78 -1.70 -6.56
C TRP A 333 -7.82 -0.67 -6.13
N TYR A 334 -7.56 0.13 -5.10
CA TYR A 334 -8.44 1.22 -4.71
C TYR A 334 -8.62 2.24 -5.85
N GLY A 335 -7.52 2.68 -6.48
CA GLY A 335 -7.55 3.56 -7.66
C GLY A 335 -8.36 2.97 -8.82
N SER A 336 -8.17 1.68 -9.12
CA SER A 336 -8.91 0.96 -10.16
C SER A 336 -10.40 0.86 -9.82
N SER A 337 -10.77 0.60 -8.57
CA SER A 337 -12.18 0.58 -8.14
C SER A 337 -12.86 1.95 -8.30
N LEU A 338 -12.12 3.03 -8.04
CA LEU A 338 -12.60 4.40 -8.27
C LEU A 338 -12.80 4.68 -9.76
N TYR A 339 -11.91 4.19 -10.63
CA TYR A 339 -12.06 4.30 -12.08
C TYR A 339 -13.32 3.59 -12.56
N TYR A 340 -13.52 2.32 -12.15
CA TYR A 340 -14.71 1.54 -12.51
C TYR A 340 -16.01 2.07 -11.88
N ALA A 341 -15.93 2.81 -10.77
CA ALA A 341 -17.04 3.55 -10.19
C ALA A 341 -17.27 4.93 -10.86
N HIS A 342 -16.58 5.25 -11.96
CA HIS A 342 -16.61 6.54 -12.65
C HIS A 342 -16.19 7.76 -11.80
N ARG A 343 -15.43 7.53 -10.72
CA ARG A 343 -14.89 8.58 -9.83
C ARG A 343 -13.48 8.99 -10.28
N PHE A 344 -13.37 9.43 -11.53
CA PHE A 344 -12.07 9.59 -12.22
C PHE A 344 -11.09 10.55 -11.53
N ALA A 345 -11.57 11.65 -10.94
CA ALA A 345 -10.72 12.60 -10.23
C ALA A 345 -10.06 11.97 -8.99
N GLU A 346 -10.80 11.13 -8.25
CA GLU A 346 -10.26 10.43 -7.08
C GLU A 346 -9.38 9.25 -7.50
N ALA A 347 -9.76 8.54 -8.56
CA ALA A 347 -8.92 7.48 -9.15
C ALA A 347 -7.54 8.03 -9.52
N ARG A 348 -7.50 9.18 -10.19
CA ARG A 348 -6.28 9.89 -10.54
C ARG A 348 -5.39 10.19 -9.33
N THR A 349 -5.96 10.68 -8.24
CA THR A 349 -5.20 10.96 -7.00
C THR A 349 -4.61 9.68 -6.41
N ALA A 350 -5.41 8.62 -6.29
CA ALA A 350 -4.95 7.33 -5.76
C ALA A 350 -3.84 6.72 -6.63
N LEU A 351 -4.03 6.69 -7.95
CA LEU A 351 -3.08 6.11 -8.91
C LEU A 351 -1.77 6.90 -8.99
N ARG A 352 -1.80 8.23 -8.83
CA ARG A 352 -0.58 9.03 -8.67
C ARG A 352 0.18 8.65 -7.40
N GLY A 353 -0.54 8.40 -6.31
CA GLY A 353 0.06 7.89 -5.07
C GLY A 353 0.75 6.53 -5.27
N VAL A 354 0.22 5.67 -6.14
CA VAL A 354 0.92 4.42 -6.52
C VAL A 354 2.25 4.75 -7.20
N LEU A 355 2.27 5.68 -8.15
CA LEU A 355 3.48 6.08 -8.88
C LEU A 355 4.50 6.83 -8.02
N ASP A 356 4.07 7.48 -6.94
CA ASP A 356 4.97 8.05 -5.92
C ASP A 356 5.68 6.96 -5.11
N LEU A 357 5.05 5.79 -4.92
CA LEU A 357 5.63 4.64 -4.20
C LEU A 357 6.42 3.70 -5.13
N ASP A 358 5.89 3.47 -6.33
CA ASP A 358 6.45 2.63 -7.38
C ASP A 358 6.27 3.31 -8.74
N ALA A 359 7.26 4.12 -9.11
CA ALA A 359 7.30 4.82 -10.39
C ALA A 359 7.42 3.89 -11.61
N GLN A 360 7.58 2.57 -11.43
CA GLN A 360 7.65 1.60 -12.52
C GLN A 360 6.38 0.73 -12.63
N ASN A 361 5.34 1.03 -11.86
CA ASN A 361 4.10 0.29 -11.91
C ASN A 361 3.35 0.53 -13.24
N ALA A 362 3.48 -0.41 -14.18
CA ALA A 362 2.88 -0.29 -15.52
C ALA A 362 1.34 -0.23 -15.47
N SER A 363 0.72 -1.02 -14.60
CA SER A 363 -0.75 -1.06 -14.45
C SER A 363 -1.30 0.26 -13.92
N ALA A 364 -0.60 0.92 -12.99
CA ALA A 364 -1.00 2.22 -12.47
C ALA A 364 -0.89 3.33 -13.54
N HIS A 365 0.14 3.30 -14.39
CA HIS A 365 0.26 4.23 -15.53
C HIS A 365 -0.94 4.10 -16.48
N GLU A 366 -1.31 2.87 -16.83
CA GLU A 366 -2.42 2.61 -17.74
C GLU A 366 -3.75 3.15 -17.19
N VAL A 367 -4.13 2.76 -15.96
CA VAL A 367 -5.40 3.19 -15.38
C VAL A 367 -5.40 4.70 -15.10
N LEU A 368 -4.24 5.29 -14.76
CA LEU A 368 -4.11 6.74 -14.60
C LEU A 368 -4.36 7.46 -15.93
N ALA A 369 -3.76 6.98 -17.02
CA ALA A 369 -3.97 7.56 -18.34
C ALA A 369 -5.42 7.43 -18.80
N LEU A 370 -6.09 6.31 -18.49
CA LEU A 370 -7.51 6.14 -18.76
C LEU A 370 -8.37 7.10 -17.94
N ALA A 371 -8.06 7.30 -16.65
CA ALA A 371 -8.76 8.27 -15.81
C ALA A 371 -8.55 9.71 -16.31
N ASP A 372 -7.32 10.09 -16.65
CA ASP A 372 -7.01 11.41 -17.24
C ASP A 372 -7.73 11.61 -18.58
N THR A 373 -7.83 10.56 -19.40
CA THR A 373 -8.59 10.57 -20.67
C THR A 373 -10.07 10.85 -20.44
N GLU A 374 -10.72 10.15 -19.50
CA GLU A 374 -12.14 10.37 -19.18
C GLU A 374 -12.41 11.73 -18.52
N LEU A 375 -11.40 12.33 -17.89
CA LEU A 375 -11.44 13.73 -17.41
C LEU A 375 -11.22 14.77 -18.51
N GLY A 376 -10.87 14.36 -19.73
CA GLY A 376 -10.51 15.26 -20.83
C GLY A 376 -9.12 15.89 -20.70
N LEU A 377 -8.30 15.41 -19.76
CA LEU A 377 -6.91 15.84 -19.51
C LEU A 377 -5.97 15.17 -20.51
N ARG A 378 -6.14 15.51 -21.80
CA ARG A 378 -5.47 14.82 -22.90
C ARG A 378 -3.95 14.86 -22.79
N ASP A 379 -3.39 16.04 -22.51
CA ASP A 379 -1.94 16.22 -22.57
C ASP A 379 -1.26 15.49 -21.40
N GLU A 380 -1.90 15.46 -20.23
CA GLU A 380 -1.48 14.64 -19.08
C GLU A 380 -1.58 13.14 -19.38
N ALA A 381 -2.69 12.67 -19.95
CA ALA A 381 -2.87 11.26 -20.31
C ALA A 381 -1.80 10.80 -21.31
N LEU A 382 -1.53 11.59 -22.35
CA LEU A 382 -0.49 11.28 -23.33
C LEU A 382 0.91 11.26 -22.70
N HIS A 383 1.20 12.21 -21.81
CA HIS A 383 2.48 12.22 -21.08
C HIS A 383 2.67 10.96 -20.22
N VAL A 384 1.63 10.52 -19.51
CA VAL A 384 1.67 9.28 -18.71
C VAL A 384 1.91 8.06 -19.62
N ILE A 385 1.23 7.99 -20.77
CA ILE A 385 1.38 6.89 -21.73
C ILE A 385 2.80 6.84 -22.33
N GLU A 386 3.38 8.00 -22.65
CA GLU A 386 4.75 8.10 -23.18
C GLU A 386 5.80 7.55 -22.21
N HIS A 387 5.58 7.73 -20.89
CA HIS A 387 6.50 7.29 -19.85
C HIS A 387 6.14 5.93 -19.24
N MET A 388 5.07 5.30 -19.71
CA MET A 388 4.62 4.00 -19.23
C MET A 388 5.68 2.92 -19.52
N PRO A 389 6.14 2.17 -18.49
CA PRO A 389 7.07 1.08 -18.67
C PRO A 389 6.41 -0.11 -19.40
N PRO A 390 7.20 -0.99 -20.04
CA PRO A 390 6.66 -2.22 -20.63
C PRO A 390 6.05 -3.12 -19.54
N LYS A 391 4.84 -3.64 -19.78
CA LYS A 391 4.16 -4.59 -18.88
C LYS A 391 4.86 -5.95 -18.78
N SER A 392 5.48 -6.41 -19.87
CA SER A 392 6.33 -7.59 -19.87
C SER A 392 7.42 -7.52 -20.95
N MET A 393 8.43 -8.38 -20.87
CA MET A 393 9.45 -8.52 -21.92
C MET A 393 8.92 -9.14 -23.22
N GLN A 394 7.74 -9.78 -23.19
CA GLN A 394 7.16 -10.50 -24.32
C GLN A 394 6.04 -9.73 -25.03
N GLU A 395 5.41 -8.78 -24.35
CA GLU A 395 4.48 -7.86 -25.01
C GLU A 395 5.29 -6.80 -25.77
N ASP A 396 4.96 -6.58 -27.05
CA ASP A 396 5.41 -5.37 -27.75
C ASP A 396 4.76 -4.17 -27.07
N SER A 397 5.41 -3.66 -26.03
CA SER A 397 5.05 -2.45 -25.28
C SER A 397 4.80 -1.26 -26.23
N TYR A 398 5.40 -1.30 -27.42
CA TYR A 398 5.16 -0.36 -28.49
C TYR A 398 3.70 -0.37 -28.99
N THR A 399 3.12 -1.53 -29.31
CA THR A 399 1.76 -1.63 -29.86
C THR A 399 0.70 -1.26 -28.82
N HIS A 400 0.88 -1.64 -27.55
CA HIS A 400 -0.02 -1.21 -26.47
C HIS A 400 0.01 0.32 -26.31
N ARG A 401 1.20 0.92 -26.22
CA ARG A 401 1.37 2.38 -26.08
C ARG A 401 0.74 3.14 -27.24
N GLU A 402 1.01 2.72 -28.49
CA GLU A 402 0.42 3.34 -29.68
C GLU A 402 -1.12 3.30 -29.67
N MET A 403 -1.70 2.15 -29.30
CA MET A 403 -3.15 2.02 -29.21
C MET A 403 -3.74 2.88 -28.08
N ALA A 404 -3.08 2.97 -26.93
CA ALA A 404 -3.50 3.82 -25.82
C ALA A 404 -3.45 5.32 -26.19
N MET A 405 -2.40 5.76 -26.88
CA MET A 405 -2.28 7.13 -27.40
C MET A 405 -3.39 7.42 -28.43
N ALA A 406 -3.62 6.50 -29.36
CA ALA A 406 -4.68 6.62 -30.35
C ALA A 406 -6.07 6.73 -29.70
N PHE A 407 -6.33 5.89 -28.69
CA PHE A 407 -7.58 5.90 -27.94
C PHE A 407 -7.77 7.25 -27.23
N THR A 408 -6.76 7.69 -26.48
CA THR A 408 -6.74 8.96 -25.75
C THR A 408 -7.03 10.14 -26.67
N ALA A 409 -6.32 10.23 -27.80
CA ALA A 409 -6.51 11.29 -28.78
C ALA A 409 -7.93 11.30 -29.33
N MET A 410 -8.46 10.15 -29.76
CA MET A 410 -9.81 10.06 -30.31
C MET A 410 -10.90 10.34 -29.28
N ARG A 411 -10.77 9.80 -28.07
CA ARG A 411 -11.73 9.96 -26.97
C ARG A 411 -11.85 11.43 -26.55
N THR A 412 -10.76 12.19 -26.65
CA THR A 412 -10.69 13.63 -26.35
C THR A 412 -10.92 14.54 -27.57
N GLY A 413 -11.44 13.97 -28.68
CA GLY A 413 -11.91 14.73 -29.84
C GLY A 413 -10.88 15.00 -30.95
N GLN A 414 -9.67 14.45 -30.84
CA GLN A 414 -8.66 14.58 -31.89
C GLN A 414 -8.85 13.52 -32.98
N ARG A 415 -8.83 13.97 -34.24
CA ARG A 415 -8.85 13.06 -35.39
C ARG A 415 -7.44 12.55 -35.68
N LEU A 416 -7.30 11.23 -35.78
CA LEU A 416 -6.04 10.58 -36.16
C LEU A 416 -5.83 10.63 -37.67
N GLN A 417 -4.59 10.87 -38.09
CA GLN A 417 -4.19 10.82 -39.51
C GLN A 417 -4.01 9.37 -39.99
N ARG A 418 -3.52 8.49 -39.11
CA ARG A 418 -3.31 7.07 -39.37
C ARG A 418 -3.87 6.26 -38.21
N LEU A 419 -4.65 5.23 -38.53
CA LEU A 419 -5.15 4.26 -37.55
C LEU A 419 -4.32 2.98 -37.60
N PRO A 420 -4.13 2.28 -36.47
CA PRO A 420 -3.58 0.92 -36.47
C PRO A 420 -4.52 -0.03 -37.23
N ASP A 421 -4.00 -1.19 -37.65
CA ASP A 421 -4.84 -2.24 -38.22
C ASP A 421 -5.69 -2.89 -37.13
N LEU A 422 -6.97 -2.55 -37.13
CA LEU A 422 -7.96 -3.01 -36.15
C LEU A 422 -8.78 -4.21 -36.62
N ARG A 423 -8.35 -4.93 -37.66
CA ARG A 423 -8.99 -6.18 -38.09
C ARG A 423 -8.63 -7.31 -37.11
N PRO A 424 -9.62 -8.01 -36.53
CA PRO A 424 -9.37 -9.14 -35.63
C PRO A 424 -8.46 -10.19 -36.29
N ARG A 425 -7.40 -10.56 -35.59
CA ARG A 425 -6.38 -11.53 -36.01
C ARG A 425 -5.80 -12.21 -34.76
N ASP A 426 -4.98 -13.24 -34.94
CA ASP A 426 -4.29 -13.87 -33.81
C ASP A 426 -3.56 -12.79 -32.99
N PRO A 427 -3.85 -12.65 -31.67
CA PRO A 427 -3.49 -11.45 -30.91
C PRO A 427 -2.02 -11.42 -30.48
N GLN A 428 -1.13 -12.12 -31.20
CA GLN A 428 0.30 -12.04 -30.94
C GLN A 428 0.74 -10.59 -31.01
N HIS A 429 1.22 -10.08 -29.86
CA HIS A 429 1.69 -8.70 -29.70
C HIS A 429 0.62 -7.62 -29.92
N VAL A 430 -0.67 -7.93 -29.68
CA VAL A 430 -1.76 -6.95 -29.80
C VAL A 430 -2.56 -6.90 -28.51
N ASP A 431 -2.72 -5.68 -27.97
CA ASP A 431 -3.68 -5.43 -26.91
C ASP A 431 -5.11 -5.53 -27.44
N THR A 432 -5.74 -6.68 -27.17
CA THR A 432 -7.11 -6.98 -27.58
C THR A 432 -8.14 -6.01 -26.99
N GLU A 433 -7.91 -5.49 -25.79
CA GLU A 433 -8.87 -4.61 -25.11
C GLU A 433 -8.82 -3.21 -25.69
N MET A 434 -7.61 -2.67 -25.86
CA MET A 434 -7.45 -1.36 -26.48
C MET A 434 -7.85 -1.37 -27.96
N ALA A 435 -7.57 -2.46 -28.69
CA ALA A 435 -8.08 -2.64 -30.05
C ALA A 435 -9.61 -2.66 -30.10
N ALA A 436 -10.26 -3.33 -29.14
CA ALA A 436 -11.72 -3.33 -29.02
C ALA A 436 -12.25 -1.93 -28.69
N ALA A 437 -11.65 -1.21 -27.73
CA ALA A 437 -12.05 0.13 -27.33
C ALA A 437 -11.95 1.13 -28.51
N LEU A 438 -10.86 1.06 -29.29
CA LEU A 438 -10.72 1.83 -30.53
C LEU A 438 -11.79 1.47 -31.57
N CYS A 439 -12.11 0.18 -31.74
CA CYS A 439 -13.20 -0.24 -32.61
C CYS A 439 -14.56 0.34 -32.16
N ILE A 440 -14.82 0.42 -30.85
CA ILE A 440 -16.03 1.05 -30.30
C ILE A 440 -16.09 2.53 -30.67
N LEU A 441 -15.01 3.29 -30.47
CA LEU A 441 -14.95 4.71 -30.85
C LEU A 441 -15.17 4.94 -32.36
N LEU A 442 -14.76 3.98 -33.19
CA LEU A 442 -14.95 4.01 -34.64
C LEU A 442 -16.32 3.49 -35.11
N GLY A 443 -17.20 3.05 -34.21
CA GLY A 443 -18.48 2.44 -34.55
C GLY A 443 -18.37 1.01 -35.13
N ARG A 444 -17.20 0.39 -35.07
CA ARG A 444 -16.92 -0.96 -35.59
C ARG A 444 -17.25 -2.05 -34.56
N ARG A 445 -18.52 -2.11 -34.13
CA ARG A 445 -18.99 -2.98 -33.04
C ARG A 445 -18.64 -4.46 -33.23
N ASP A 446 -18.79 -5.00 -34.44
CA ASP A 446 -18.49 -6.42 -34.70
C ASP A 446 -17.01 -6.76 -34.52
N ASN A 447 -16.12 -5.87 -34.96
CA ASN A 447 -14.68 -6.03 -34.74
C ASN A 447 -14.34 -5.92 -33.26
N ALA A 448 -14.98 -5.00 -32.52
CA ALA A 448 -14.76 -4.87 -31.09
C ALA A 448 -15.11 -6.17 -30.34
N LEU A 449 -16.29 -6.74 -30.63
CA LEU A 449 -16.72 -8.01 -30.02
C LEU A 449 -15.81 -9.19 -30.42
N ALA A 450 -15.32 -9.20 -31.67
CA ALA A 450 -14.36 -10.21 -32.10
C ALA A 450 -13.03 -10.10 -31.35
N TRP A 451 -12.51 -8.89 -31.14
CA TRP A 451 -11.31 -8.66 -30.33
C TRP A 451 -11.50 -9.08 -28.87
N LEU A 452 -12.63 -8.73 -28.25
CA LEU A 452 -12.94 -9.17 -26.89
C LEU A 452 -12.99 -10.69 -26.78
N ARG A 453 -13.63 -11.39 -27.74
CA ARG A 453 -13.63 -12.87 -27.78
C ARG A 453 -12.23 -13.48 -27.91
N LEU A 454 -11.35 -12.85 -28.70
CA LEU A 454 -9.96 -13.29 -28.84
C LEU A 454 -9.19 -13.15 -27.52
N GLY A 455 -9.46 -12.09 -26.76
CA GLY A 455 -8.89 -11.87 -25.42
C GLY A 455 -9.43 -12.82 -24.34
N LEU A 456 -10.59 -13.43 -24.56
CA LEU A 456 -11.30 -14.31 -23.60
C LEU A 456 -11.06 -15.81 -23.86
N ARG A 457 -9.98 -16.16 -24.57
CA ARG A 457 -9.63 -17.56 -24.86
C ARG A 457 -9.20 -18.33 -23.60
N ASP A 458 -8.61 -17.66 -22.63
CA ASP A 458 -8.26 -18.24 -21.33
C ASP A 458 -9.43 -18.08 -20.33
N PRO A 459 -9.91 -19.18 -19.69
CA PRO A 459 -10.89 -19.11 -18.62
C PRO A 459 -10.55 -18.15 -17.47
N LYS A 460 -9.27 -18.02 -17.06
CA LYS A 460 -8.87 -17.06 -16.01
C LYS A 460 -9.10 -15.62 -16.48
N ALA A 461 -8.69 -15.34 -17.72
CA ALA A 461 -8.93 -14.05 -18.36
C ALA A 461 -10.42 -13.69 -18.47
N ARG A 462 -11.35 -14.67 -18.51
CA ARG A 462 -12.79 -14.36 -18.52
C ARG A 462 -13.28 -13.72 -17.23
N ILE A 463 -12.76 -14.15 -16.08
CA ILE A 463 -13.21 -13.65 -14.78
C ILE A 463 -12.51 -12.35 -14.44
N GLU A 464 -11.19 -12.26 -14.66
CA GLU A 464 -10.44 -11.01 -14.53
C GLU A 464 -11.05 -9.91 -15.41
N ARG A 465 -11.48 -10.26 -16.63
CA ARG A 465 -12.08 -9.31 -17.58
C ARG A 465 -13.58 -9.13 -17.43
N LYS A 466 -14.25 -9.69 -16.41
CA LYS A 466 -15.61 -9.24 -16.05
C LYS A 466 -15.63 -7.77 -15.62
N MET A 467 -14.48 -7.25 -15.18
CA MET A 467 -14.29 -5.81 -14.98
C MET A 467 -14.52 -4.99 -16.26
N LEU A 468 -14.40 -5.58 -17.45
CA LEU A 468 -14.72 -4.89 -18.71
C LEU A 468 -16.21 -4.53 -18.84
N ALA A 469 -17.10 -5.20 -18.10
CA ALA A 469 -18.49 -4.79 -18.00
C ALA A 469 -18.71 -3.52 -17.15
N LEU A 470 -17.72 -3.16 -16.32
CA LEU A 470 -17.67 -1.90 -15.57
C LEU A 470 -16.90 -0.80 -16.32
N ASP A 471 -16.14 -1.18 -17.34
CA ASP A 471 -15.16 -0.30 -17.95
C ASP A 471 -15.84 0.75 -18.86
N PRO A 472 -15.63 2.06 -18.61
CA PRO A 472 -16.20 3.15 -19.40
C PRO A 472 -15.92 3.05 -20.90
N ARG A 473 -14.81 2.44 -21.31
CA ARG A 473 -14.43 2.25 -22.71
C ARG A 473 -15.46 1.43 -23.50
N PHE A 474 -16.19 0.54 -22.83
CA PHE A 474 -17.16 -0.37 -23.46
C PHE A 474 -18.62 -0.01 -23.20
N ALA A 475 -18.90 1.11 -22.52
CA ALA A 475 -20.26 1.54 -22.18
C ALA A 475 -21.24 1.51 -23.37
N ALA A 476 -20.78 1.86 -24.58
CA ALA A 476 -21.60 1.88 -25.79
C ALA A 476 -22.07 0.50 -26.29
N VAL A 477 -21.57 -0.60 -25.71
CA VAL A 477 -21.95 -1.98 -26.05
C VAL A 477 -22.47 -2.79 -24.85
N HIS A 478 -22.63 -2.18 -23.68
CA HIS A 478 -23.18 -2.87 -22.50
C HIS A 478 -24.58 -3.44 -22.75
N ASP A 479 -25.38 -2.78 -23.60
CA ASP A 479 -26.72 -3.25 -23.97
C ASP A 479 -26.74 -4.34 -25.06
N ASP A 480 -25.61 -4.60 -25.73
CA ASP A 480 -25.50 -5.62 -26.77
C ASP A 480 -25.55 -7.02 -26.12
N ALA A 481 -26.52 -7.83 -26.52
CA ALA A 481 -26.69 -9.19 -26.00
C ALA A 481 -25.43 -10.06 -26.23
N ARG A 482 -24.70 -9.81 -27.32
CA ARG A 482 -23.47 -10.54 -27.65
C ARG A 482 -22.30 -10.12 -26.75
N PHE A 483 -22.30 -8.88 -26.26
CA PHE A 483 -21.34 -8.42 -25.25
C PHE A 483 -21.66 -9.05 -23.90
N ARG A 484 -22.92 -9.01 -23.46
CA ARG A 484 -23.35 -9.65 -22.21
C ARG A 484 -23.06 -11.15 -22.16
N ALA A 485 -23.20 -11.84 -23.30
CA ALA A 485 -22.90 -13.26 -23.44
C ALA A 485 -21.40 -13.59 -23.33
N LEU A 486 -20.50 -12.60 -23.27
CA LEU A 486 -19.07 -12.84 -23.02
C LEU A 486 -18.79 -13.21 -21.55
N TRP A 487 -19.74 -12.92 -20.65
CA TRP A 487 -19.56 -13.04 -19.20
C TRP A 487 -20.42 -14.14 -18.55
N SER A 488 -21.37 -14.69 -19.32
CA SER A 488 -22.18 -15.88 -18.98
C SER A 488 -21.41 -17.15 -19.28
#